data_AF-A0A2E7U263-F1
#
_entry.id   AF-A0A2E7U263-F1
#
_cell.length_a   1.000
_cell.length_b   1.000
_cell.length_c   1.000
_cell.angle_alpha   90.00
_cell.angle_beta   90.00
_cell.angle_gamma   90.00
#
_symmetry.space_group_name_H-M   'P 1'
#
loop_
_entity.id
_entity.type
_entity.pdbx_description
1 polymer ?
#
loop_
_entity_poly.entity_id
_entity_poly.type
_entity_poly.pdbx_seq_one_letter_code
_entity_poly.pdbx_strand_id
1 'polypeptide(L)'
;KIVPHLQEIFLKQPVNHWVEKLQKFSVPCGAINDLADVFSDPQTLHREMVLEMAHPTLGKIKQTGLPIKFSRTPGGLDRHPPLLGEHNQEVLEGLGYSAAEIEKLKAQDVI
;
A
#
# COMPACT_ATOMS: atom_id res chain seq x y z
N LYS A 1 17.98 17.23 33.36
CA LYS A 1 17.38 16.36 32.31
C LYS A 1 18.02 16.73 30.96
N ILE A 2 18.43 15.76 30.14
CA ILE A 2 19.23 16.00 28.92
C ILE A 2 18.40 16.46 27.71
N VAL A 3 17.11 16.14 27.67
CA VAL A 3 16.22 16.40 26.52
C VAL A 3 16.20 17.88 26.08
N PRO A 4 16.03 18.89 26.96
CA PRO A 4 15.99 20.29 26.53
C PRO A 4 17.28 20.75 25.84
N HIS A 5 18.44 20.28 26.32
CA HIS A 5 19.75 20.62 25.75
C HIS A 5 19.92 20.01 24.35
N LEU A 6 19.44 18.78 24.14
CA LEU A 6 19.49 18.14 22.83
C LEU A 6 18.54 18.82 21.83
N GLN A 7 17.37 19.27 22.28
CA GLN A 7 16.43 20.00 21.43
C GLN A 7 17.04 21.30 20.90
N GLU A 8 17.69 22.08 21.77
CA GLU A 8 18.40 23.31 21.36
C GLU A 8 19.51 23.05 20.33
N ILE A 9 20.20 21.90 20.43
CA ILE A 9 21.23 21.51 19.48
C ILE A 9 20.61 21.06 18.15
N PHE A 10 19.60 20.20 18.19
CA PHE A 10 19.00 19.63 16.98
C PHE A 10 18.31 20.68 16.11
N LEU A 11 17.81 21.78 16.69
CA LEU A 11 17.25 22.91 15.94
C LEU A 11 18.27 23.66 15.06
N LYS A 12 19.59 23.47 15.27
CA LYS A 12 20.63 24.25 14.58
C LYS A 12 21.00 23.75 13.18
N GLN A 13 20.60 22.52 12.84
CA GLN A 13 20.93 21.90 11.55
C GLN A 13 19.74 21.03 11.07
N PRO A 14 19.58 20.82 9.75
CA PRO A 14 18.51 19.99 9.22
C PRO A 14 18.63 18.52 9.64
N VAL A 15 17.53 17.77 9.54
CA VAL A 15 17.44 16.37 10.00
C VAL A 15 18.47 15.46 9.33
N ASN A 16 18.73 15.62 8.03
CA ASN A 16 19.69 14.82 7.28
C ASN A 16 21.12 14.97 7.83
N HIS A 17 21.52 16.19 8.20
CA HIS A 17 22.82 16.44 8.85
C HIS A 17 22.99 15.60 10.11
N TRP A 18 21.96 15.57 10.96
CA TRP A 18 22.01 14.82 12.21
C TRP A 18 21.96 13.32 11.99
N VAL A 19 21.09 12.83 11.11
CA VAL A 19 20.99 11.39 10.79
C VAL A 19 22.33 10.86 10.28
N GLU A 20 22.95 11.52 9.29
CA GLU A 20 24.25 11.12 8.76
C GLU A 20 25.35 11.13 9.83
N LYS A 21 25.35 12.15 10.70
CA LYS A 21 26.36 12.28 11.77
C LYS A 21 26.19 11.22 12.84
N LEU A 22 24.96 10.96 13.28
CA LEU A 22 24.64 10.02 14.35
C LEU A 22 24.81 8.56 13.91
N GLN A 23 24.47 8.24 12.66
CA GLN A 23 24.67 6.90 12.09
C GLN A 23 26.15 6.49 12.08
N LYS A 24 27.09 7.42 11.88
CA LYS A 24 28.55 7.15 11.97
C LYS A 24 28.98 6.65 13.36
N PHE A 25 28.19 6.94 14.39
CA PHE A 25 28.41 6.45 15.76
C PHE A 25 27.43 5.34 16.15
N SER A 26 26.79 4.70 15.17
CA SER A 26 25.81 3.62 15.38
C SER A 26 24.62 4.00 16.26
N VAL A 27 24.29 5.30 16.33
CA VAL A 27 23.12 5.77 17.06
C VAL A 27 21.87 5.54 16.20
N PRO A 28 20.89 4.75 16.67
CA PRO A 28 19.68 4.47 15.90
C PRO A 28 18.83 5.75 15.82
N CYS A 29 18.72 6.29 14.62
CA CYS A 29 17.93 7.46 14.33
C CYS A 29 17.47 7.45 12.86
N GLY A 30 16.39 8.19 12.58
CA GLY A 30 15.85 8.37 11.25
C GLY A 30 15.02 9.65 11.20
N ALA A 31 14.80 10.17 9.99
CA ALA A 31 13.88 11.27 9.79
C ALA A 31 12.44 10.83 10.04
N ILE A 32 11.58 11.78 10.42
CA ILE A 32 10.13 11.58 10.41
C ILE A 32 9.69 11.91 8.98
N ASN A 33 9.34 10.87 8.23
CA ASN A 33 8.95 10.97 6.83
C ASN A 33 7.46 11.32 6.70
N ASP A 34 7.12 12.13 5.69
CA ASP A 34 5.73 12.26 5.25
C ASP A 34 5.35 11.17 4.23
N LEU A 35 4.13 11.22 3.68
CA LEU A 35 3.68 10.22 2.71
C LEU A 35 4.47 10.26 1.40
N ALA A 36 4.86 11.44 0.91
CA ALA A 36 5.62 11.57 -0.33
C ALA A 36 7.03 10.99 -0.15
N ASP A 37 7.66 11.26 1.01
CA ASP A 37 8.93 10.66 1.40
C ASP A 37 8.82 9.14 1.46
N VAL A 38 7.79 8.60 2.13
CA VAL A 38 7.60 7.15 2.27
C VAL A 38 7.47 6.46 0.91
N PHE A 39 6.69 7.01 -0.02
CA PHE A 39 6.43 6.38 -1.32
C PHE A 39 7.55 6.57 -2.35
N SER A 40 8.49 7.50 -2.10
CA SER A 40 9.69 7.71 -2.92
C SER A 40 10.96 7.10 -2.31
N ASP A 41 10.90 6.65 -1.05
CA ASP A 41 12.03 6.07 -0.34
C ASP A 41 12.64 4.88 -1.12
N PRO A 42 13.97 4.83 -1.30
CA PRO A 42 14.63 3.76 -2.05
C PRO A 42 14.34 2.36 -1.52
N GLN A 43 14.20 2.19 -0.20
CA GLN A 43 13.88 0.90 0.41
C GLN A 43 12.42 0.53 0.15
N THR A 44 11.48 1.48 0.22
CA THR A 44 10.08 1.25 -0.15
C THR A 44 9.96 0.74 -1.59
N LEU A 45 10.65 1.40 -2.53
CA LEU A 45 10.66 1.02 -3.95
C LEU A 45 11.35 -0.33 -4.18
N HIS A 46 12.54 -0.53 -3.60
CA HIS A 46 13.29 -1.79 -3.69
C HIS A 46 12.49 -2.98 -3.14
N ARG A 47 11.67 -2.75 -2.13
CA ARG A 47 10.80 -3.76 -1.54
C ARG A 47 9.45 -3.93 -2.25
N GLU A 48 9.26 -3.32 -3.41
CA GLU A 48 8.01 -3.42 -4.19
C GLU A 48 6.78 -3.06 -3.34
N MET A 49 6.90 -2.01 -2.52
CA MET A 49 5.82 -1.55 -1.64
C MET A 49 4.92 -0.52 -2.33
N VAL A 50 5.27 -0.06 -3.52
CA VAL A 50 4.43 0.76 -4.39
C VAL A 50 4.22 0.01 -5.69
N LEU A 51 3.04 -0.58 -5.85
CA LEU A 51 2.65 -1.32 -7.04
C LEU A 51 1.74 -0.47 -7.90
N GLU A 52 1.85 -0.62 -9.22
CA GLU A 52 0.97 0.06 -10.18
C GLU A 52 0.11 -0.96 -10.90
N MET A 53 -1.18 -0.66 -11.04
CA MET A 53 -2.13 -1.53 -11.76
C MET A 53 -3.17 -0.71 -12.51
N ALA A 54 -3.76 -1.31 -13.54
CA ALA A 54 -4.87 -0.72 -14.28
C ALA A 54 -6.19 -0.96 -13.52
N HIS A 55 -7.00 0.08 -13.40
CA HIS A 55 -8.35 0.04 -12.84
C HIS A 55 -9.35 0.44 -13.94
N PRO A 56 -10.46 -0.30 -14.13
CA PRO A 56 -11.40 -0.07 -15.24
C PRO A 56 -11.91 1.37 -15.34
N THR A 57 -12.12 2.05 -14.21
CA THR A 57 -12.69 3.41 -14.18
C THR A 57 -11.69 4.51 -13.79
N LEU A 58 -10.56 4.16 -13.16
CA LEU A 58 -9.61 5.15 -12.61
C LEU A 58 -8.30 5.20 -13.42
N GLY A 59 -8.16 4.35 -14.44
CA GLY A 59 -6.93 4.22 -15.20
C GLY A 59 -5.82 3.60 -14.35
N LYS A 60 -4.60 4.10 -14.47
CA LYS A 60 -3.45 3.56 -13.74
C LYS A 60 -3.45 4.08 -12.29
N ILE A 61 -3.55 3.19 -11.33
CA ILE A 61 -3.56 3.50 -9.90
C ILE A 61 -2.32 2.92 -9.20
N LYS A 62 -1.97 3.50 -8.04
CA LYS A 62 -0.94 2.99 -7.13
C LYS A 62 -1.58 2.30 -5.93
N GLN A 63 -1.03 1.17 -5.54
CA GLN A 63 -1.45 0.37 -4.38
C GLN A 63 -0.25 -0.01 -3.53
N THR A 64 -0.47 -0.17 -2.22
CA THR A 64 0.57 -0.66 -1.32
C THR A 64 0.83 -2.13 -1.56
N GLY A 65 2.11 -2.50 -1.73
CA GLY A 65 2.52 -3.89 -1.90
C GLY A 65 2.43 -4.72 -0.62
N LEU A 66 2.63 -6.03 -0.76
CA LEU A 66 2.63 -6.96 0.38
C LEU A 66 3.89 -6.74 1.25
N PRO A 67 3.76 -6.44 2.56
CA PRO A 67 4.90 -6.10 3.41
C PRO A 67 5.83 -7.30 3.70
N ILE A 68 5.24 -8.50 3.76
CA ILE A 68 5.96 -9.75 4.00
C ILE A 68 6.23 -10.42 2.66
N LYS A 69 7.50 -10.73 2.38
CA LYS A 69 7.94 -11.36 1.13
C LYS A 69 8.23 -12.84 1.38
N PHE A 70 7.42 -13.71 0.79
CA PHE A 70 7.55 -15.16 0.89
C PHE A 70 8.38 -15.69 -0.28
N SER A 71 9.45 -16.43 0.00
CA SER A 71 10.34 -16.97 -1.04
C SER A 71 9.74 -18.14 -1.81
N ARG A 72 8.89 -18.97 -1.18
CA ARG A 72 8.27 -20.16 -1.80
C ARG A 72 6.91 -19.89 -2.43
N THR A 73 6.16 -18.94 -1.88
CA THR A 73 4.80 -18.59 -2.34
C THR A 73 4.70 -17.08 -2.41
N PRO A 74 5.38 -16.42 -3.37
CA PRO A 74 5.31 -14.98 -3.51
C PRO A 74 3.86 -14.53 -3.62
N GLY A 75 3.43 -13.65 -2.71
CA GLY A 75 2.13 -13.00 -2.79
C GLY A 75 2.21 -11.74 -3.66
N GLY A 76 1.06 -11.22 -4.06
CA GLY A 76 0.98 -10.02 -4.87
C GLY A 76 -0.45 -9.56 -5.08
N LEU A 77 -0.60 -8.42 -5.74
CA LEU A 77 -1.88 -7.94 -6.25
C LEU A 77 -1.99 -8.34 -7.72
N ASP A 78 -2.96 -9.18 -8.04
CA ASP A 78 -3.17 -9.74 -9.38
C ASP A 78 -4.41 -9.16 -10.08
N ARG A 79 -5.33 -8.54 -9.33
CA ARG A 79 -6.56 -7.91 -9.84
C ARG A 79 -6.78 -6.54 -9.20
N HIS A 80 -7.45 -5.66 -9.93
CA HIS A 80 -7.90 -4.39 -9.38
C HIS A 80 -8.97 -4.61 -8.29
N PRO A 81 -9.12 -3.66 -7.35
CA PRO A 81 -10.27 -3.67 -6.45
C PRO A 81 -11.58 -3.74 -7.24
N PRO A 82 -12.48 -4.70 -6.95
CA PRO A 82 -13.65 -4.94 -7.78
C PRO A 82 -14.60 -3.76 -7.76
N LEU A 83 -15.27 -3.53 -8.88
CA LEU A 83 -16.46 -2.69 -8.95
C LEU A 83 -17.61 -3.34 -8.17
N LEU A 84 -18.59 -2.52 -7.80
CA LEU A 84 -19.82 -3.02 -7.20
C LEU A 84 -20.49 -4.02 -8.15
N GLY A 85 -20.67 -5.25 -7.68
CA GLY A 85 -21.32 -6.33 -8.42
C GLY A 85 -20.48 -6.97 -9.55
N GLU A 86 -19.19 -6.63 -9.69
CA GLU A 86 -18.33 -7.09 -10.80
C GLU A 86 -18.32 -8.62 -10.97
N HIS A 87 -18.33 -9.34 -9.85
CA HIS A 87 -18.25 -10.80 -9.83
C HIS A 87 -19.60 -11.49 -9.53
N ASN A 88 -20.73 -10.76 -9.49
CA ASN A 88 -22.04 -11.35 -9.13
C ASN A 88 -22.40 -12.51 -10.04
N GLN A 89 -22.21 -12.36 -11.35
CA GLN A 89 -22.52 -13.40 -12.32
C GLN A 89 -21.61 -14.62 -12.18
N GLU A 90 -20.28 -14.41 -12.15
CA GLU A 90 -19.28 -15.48 -12.00
C GLU A 90 -19.55 -16.34 -10.74
N VAL A 91 -19.81 -15.68 -9.61
CA VAL A 91 -20.04 -16.36 -8.33
C VAL A 91 -21.37 -17.12 -8.34
N LEU A 92 -22.46 -16.53 -8.83
CA LEU A 92 -23.77 -17.17 -8.81
C LEU A 92 -23.86 -18.35 -9.79
N GLU A 93 -23.27 -18.23 -10.98
CA GLU A 93 -23.13 -19.36 -11.92
C GLU A 93 -22.30 -20.49 -11.30
N GLY A 94 -21.20 -20.16 -10.61
CA GLY A 94 -20.38 -21.13 -9.88
C GLY A 94 -21.10 -21.84 -8.74
N LEU A 95 -22.16 -21.23 -8.19
CA LEU A 95 -23.03 -21.82 -7.17
C LEU A 95 -24.21 -22.61 -7.78
N GLY A 96 -24.35 -22.65 -9.10
CA GLY A 96 -25.37 -23.42 -9.81
C GLY A 96 -26.66 -22.67 -10.12
N TYR A 97 -26.70 -21.34 -9.97
CA TYR A 97 -27.83 -20.54 -10.41
C TYR A 97 -27.86 -20.47 -11.94
N SER A 98 -29.06 -20.60 -12.52
CA SER A 98 -29.27 -20.38 -13.94
C SER A 98 -29.25 -18.88 -14.28
N ALA A 99 -28.95 -18.56 -15.55
CA ALA A 99 -29.00 -17.19 -16.04
C ALA A 99 -30.36 -16.51 -15.78
N ALA A 100 -31.46 -17.26 -15.86
CA ALA A 100 -32.80 -16.75 -15.60
C ALA A 100 -33.02 -16.36 -14.12
N GLU A 101 -32.46 -17.15 -13.19
CA GLU A 101 -32.53 -16.84 -11.76
C GLU A 101 -31.67 -15.62 -11.41
N ILE A 102 -30.48 -15.49 -12.01
CA ILE A 102 -29.58 -14.35 -11.82
C ILE A 102 -30.26 -13.06 -12.32
N GLU A 103 -30.85 -13.07 -13.51
CA GLU A 103 -31.57 -11.91 -14.04
C GLU A 103 -32.79 -11.54 -13.18
N LYS A 104 -33.47 -12.54 -12.60
CA LYS A 104 -34.55 -12.28 -11.63
C LYS A 104 -34.04 -11.57 -10.37
N LEU A 105 -32.89 -11.97 -9.84
CA LEU A 105 -32.29 -11.32 -8.67
C LEU A 105 -31.89 -9.87 -8.96
N LYS A 106 -31.31 -9.60 -10.14
CA LYS A 106 -31.02 -8.24 -10.60
C LYS A 106 -32.30 -7.40 -10.70
N ALA A 107 -33.34 -7.94 -11.32
CA ALA A 107 -34.61 -7.23 -11.48
C ALA A 107 -35.35 -6.95 -10.15
N GLN A 108 -34.97 -7.66 -9.08
CA GLN A 108 -35.50 -7.48 -7.72
C GLN A 108 -34.60 -6.58 -6.86
N ASP A 109 -33.55 -5.98 -7.42
CA ASP A 109 -32.53 -5.19 -6.71
C ASP A 109 -31.86 -5.96 -5.54
N VAL A 110 -31.77 -7.28 -5.66
CA VAL A 110 -31.07 -8.12 -4.67
C VAL A 110 -29.57 -8.15 -4.94
N ILE A 111 -29.17 -8.03 -6.21
CA ILE A 111 -27.78 -8.04 -6.70
C ILE A 111 -27.58 -7.01 -7.81
#